data_AF-A0A6N9PAB7-F1
#
_entry.id   AF-A0A6N9PAB7-F1
#
_cell.length_a   1.000
_cell.length_b   1.000
_cell.length_c   1.000
_cell.angle_alpha   90.00
_cell.angle_beta   90.00
_cell.angle_gamma   90.00
#
_symmetry.space_group_name_H-M   'P 1'
#
loop_
_entity.id
_entity.type
_entity.pdbx_description
1 polymer ?
#
loop_
_entity_poly.entity_id
_entity_poly.type
_entity_poly.pdbx_seq_one_letter_code
_entity_poly.pdbx_strand_id
1 'polypeptide(L)'
;MFPSFFLESNSTHWADEADGYISIFDDRWRFGIPPRSNANFAWLQHILSHLQPNGRAAVLLPNGTLTTQTRKEAHIRKAIIQNKLIEAVIALPPGLFYATKVPCCVWLLANNRNKSDDILFIDATQIKSEIKKDCTSHIKLFVELINKHRQRELDTCTEWYGVAPLQQIAQNDFILSPNLYTAVLRPGKPEMQREYGRLLEIMDELSVLPIKETLLLSIASWKNAEMAKRWEKATLLELYGVYGGVNKRKDAFGKGVPVLDVKTVIHSPYLPDSLSLHVDVTADEKLKYGIEYGDIFLNRTSETIKELACCCVALENQDAVYSGYIKRLRPHDKQIINPLYAAGYFRSEVYRWEIENVSTVFTTYASIDNANQE
;
A
#
# COMPACT_ATOMS: atom_id res chain seq x y z
N MET A 1 -17.53 6.18 36.21
CA MET A 1 -18.75 5.87 35.45
C MET A 1 -18.85 6.92 34.35
N PHE A 2 -18.39 6.61 33.13
CA PHE A 2 -18.49 7.56 32.01
C PHE A 2 -19.94 7.52 31.50
N PRO A 3 -20.66 8.65 31.44
CA PRO A 3 -21.97 8.67 30.83
C PRO A 3 -21.81 8.50 29.32
N SER A 4 -22.11 7.32 28.81
CA SER A 4 -22.27 7.07 27.39
C SER A 4 -23.60 7.66 26.92
N PHE A 5 -23.55 8.84 26.31
CA PHE A 5 -24.68 9.43 25.59
C PHE A 5 -24.72 8.84 24.17
N PHE A 6 -25.79 8.09 23.88
CA PHE A 6 -26.18 7.69 22.53
C PHE A 6 -27.43 8.49 22.15
N LEU A 7 -27.35 9.30 21.10
CA LEU A 7 -28.50 9.99 20.48
C LEU A 7 -28.38 9.84 18.95
N GLU A 8 -29.50 9.52 18.30
CA GLU A 8 -29.59 9.06 16.91
C GLU A 8 -28.99 10.04 15.89
N SER A 9 -28.14 9.53 15.01
CA SER A 9 -27.28 10.30 14.10
C SER A 9 -27.88 10.63 12.74
N ASN A 10 -29.21 10.67 12.59
CA ASN A 10 -29.85 10.69 11.26
C ASN A 10 -30.94 11.75 11.02
N SER A 11 -31.02 12.82 11.82
CA SER A 11 -31.86 13.95 11.44
C SER A 11 -31.19 14.73 10.29
N THR A 12 -31.78 14.66 9.09
CA THR A 12 -31.39 15.44 7.90
C THR A 12 -31.66 16.94 8.07
N HIS A 13 -32.26 17.33 9.20
CA HIS A 13 -32.55 18.70 9.60
C HIS A 13 -32.13 18.89 11.07
N TRP A 14 -30.82 18.84 11.34
CA TRP A 14 -30.29 19.07 12.70
C TRP A 14 -30.37 20.54 13.14
N ALA A 15 -30.65 21.44 12.20
CA ALA A 15 -30.99 22.84 12.45
C ALA A 15 -32.49 23.02 12.13
N ASP A 16 -33.29 23.39 13.14
CA ASP A 16 -34.73 23.59 13.02
C ASP A 16 -35.10 24.62 11.93
N GLU A 17 -36.26 24.40 11.29
CA GLU A 17 -36.88 25.38 10.38
C GLU A 17 -37.56 26.54 11.15
N ALA A 18 -37.84 26.38 12.45
CA ALA A 18 -38.66 27.30 13.22
C ALA A 18 -37.96 28.62 13.60
N ASP A 19 -36.62 28.65 13.64
CA ASP A 19 -35.83 29.85 13.89
C ASP A 19 -34.75 29.97 12.80
N GLY A 20 -35.07 30.71 11.74
CA GLY A 20 -34.36 30.77 10.45
C GLY A 20 -32.87 31.17 10.43
N TYR A 21 -32.16 31.14 11.54
CA TYR A 21 -30.72 31.37 11.60
C TYR A 21 -30.06 30.29 12.46
N ILE A 22 -29.14 29.51 11.87
CA ILE A 22 -28.04 28.96 12.68
C ILE A 22 -27.39 30.21 13.24
N SER A 23 -27.46 30.42 14.56
CA SER A 23 -26.85 31.58 15.18
C SER A 23 -25.38 31.58 14.78
N ILE A 24 -25.00 32.55 13.96
CA ILE A 24 -23.61 32.77 13.53
C ILE A 24 -22.74 33.07 14.76
N PHE A 25 -23.38 33.40 15.89
CA PHE A 25 -22.80 33.69 17.20
C PHE A 25 -22.82 32.50 18.18
N ASP A 26 -23.13 31.28 17.72
CA ASP A 26 -22.99 30.11 18.59
C ASP A 26 -21.51 29.73 18.72
N ASP A 27 -20.97 29.93 19.93
CA ASP A 27 -19.57 29.66 20.30
C ASP A 27 -19.11 28.23 19.99
N ARG A 28 -20.04 27.29 19.79
CA ARG A 28 -19.74 25.91 19.41
C ARG A 28 -19.18 25.81 17.99
N TRP A 29 -19.53 26.71 17.07
CA TRP A 29 -19.07 26.68 15.66
C TRP A 29 -17.69 27.31 15.44
N ARG A 30 -16.78 27.10 16.40
CA ARG A 30 -15.42 27.67 16.42
C ARG A 30 -14.61 27.41 15.14
N PHE A 31 -14.85 26.30 14.46
CA PHE A 31 -14.09 25.89 13.26
C PHE A 31 -14.89 26.07 11.96
N GLY A 32 -16.06 26.72 12.05
CA GLY A 32 -16.95 26.98 10.94
C GLY A 32 -18.31 26.30 11.09
N ILE A 33 -19.31 26.85 10.40
CA ILE A 33 -20.69 26.36 10.45
C ILE A 33 -20.81 25.06 9.64
N PRO A 34 -21.23 23.94 10.26
CA PRO A 34 -21.44 22.68 9.54
C PRO A 34 -22.55 22.79 8.47
N PRO A 35 -22.53 21.95 7.43
CA PRO A 35 -23.63 21.90 6.47
C PRO A 35 -24.93 21.43 7.13
N ARG A 36 -26.06 22.04 6.78
CA ARG A 36 -27.39 21.67 7.31
C ARG A 36 -27.77 20.22 7.00
N SER A 37 -27.30 19.69 5.87
CA SER A 37 -27.58 18.33 5.43
C SER A 37 -26.78 17.25 6.17
N ASN A 38 -25.78 17.61 6.98
CA ASN A 38 -24.94 16.64 7.67
C ASN A 38 -24.50 17.13 9.06
N ALA A 39 -24.98 16.45 10.11
CA ALA A 39 -24.74 16.81 11.50
C ALA A 39 -23.39 16.31 12.05
N ASN A 40 -22.61 15.52 11.30
CA ASN A 40 -21.41 14.87 11.84
C ASN A 40 -20.40 15.88 12.43
N PHE A 41 -20.07 16.94 11.68
CA PHE A 41 -19.18 17.99 12.17
C PHE A 41 -19.88 18.96 13.14
N ALA A 42 -21.22 18.95 13.21
CA ALA A 42 -21.94 19.66 14.25
C ALA A 42 -21.72 18.98 15.61
N TRP A 43 -21.90 17.66 15.68
CA TRP A 43 -21.63 16.87 16.87
C TRP A 43 -20.16 16.91 17.29
N LEU A 44 -19.24 16.80 16.34
CA LEU A 44 -17.81 16.85 16.64
C LEU A 44 -17.42 18.19 17.31
N GLN A 45 -17.90 19.32 16.78
CA GLN A 45 -17.66 20.64 17.35
C GLN A 45 -18.38 20.84 18.69
N HIS A 46 -19.62 20.35 18.81
CA HIS A 46 -20.37 20.38 20.06
C HIS A 46 -19.61 19.66 21.19
N ILE A 47 -19.10 18.46 20.93
CA ILE A 47 -18.30 17.70 21.91
C ILE A 47 -17.02 18.46 22.27
N LEU A 48 -16.30 18.99 21.28
CA LEU A 48 -15.08 19.78 21.51
C LEU A 48 -15.34 21.01 22.39
N SER A 49 -16.48 21.68 22.22
CA SER A 49 -16.85 22.86 23.02
C SER A 49 -17.08 22.57 24.51
N HIS A 50 -17.43 21.32 24.85
CA HIS A 50 -17.65 20.87 26.23
C HIS A 50 -16.43 20.17 26.85
N LEU A 51 -15.35 19.96 26.09
CA LEU A 51 -14.13 19.37 26.63
C LEU A 51 -13.39 20.36 27.53
N GLN A 52 -13.33 20.04 28.82
CA GLN A 52 -12.47 20.74 29.77
C GLN A 52 -10.99 20.66 29.35
N PRO A 53 -10.12 21.56 29.86
CA PRO A 53 -8.67 21.43 29.67
C PRO A 53 -8.16 20.05 30.10
N ASN A 54 -7.37 19.39 29.25
CA ASN A 54 -6.92 18.00 29.35
C ASN A 54 -8.03 16.94 29.31
N GLY A 55 -9.26 17.35 28.96
CA GLY A 55 -10.36 16.46 28.67
C GLY A 55 -10.16 15.71 27.34
N ARG A 56 -10.76 14.52 27.26
CA ARG A 56 -10.73 13.67 26.07
C ARG A 56 -12.13 13.16 25.74
N ALA A 57 -12.37 12.89 24.47
CA ALA A 57 -13.59 12.24 24.00
C ALA A 57 -13.26 11.20 22.93
N ALA A 58 -14.06 10.14 22.86
CA ALA A 58 -14.07 9.20 21.75
C ALA A 58 -15.40 9.35 21.01
N VAL A 59 -15.35 9.65 19.72
CA VAL A 59 -16.56 9.92 18.91
C VAL A 59 -16.61 8.95 17.76
N LEU A 60 -17.70 8.16 17.69
CA LEU A 60 -17.96 7.25 16.58
C LEU A 60 -18.65 8.01 15.44
N LEU A 61 -18.08 7.98 14.24
CA LEU A 61 -18.59 8.68 13.07
C LEU A 61 -18.44 7.83 11.79
N PRO A 62 -19.21 8.10 10.72
CA PRO A 62 -18.98 7.47 9.42
C PRO A 62 -17.59 7.78 8.85
N ASN A 63 -16.98 6.84 8.12
CA ASN A 63 -15.66 7.01 7.49
C ASN A 63 -15.60 8.21 6.54
N GLY A 64 -16.73 8.61 5.94
CA GLY A 64 -16.81 9.80 5.09
C GLY A 64 -16.34 11.09 5.78
N THR A 65 -16.38 11.17 7.12
CA THR A 65 -15.87 12.32 7.87
C THR A 65 -14.35 12.50 7.74
N LEU A 66 -13.61 11.40 7.54
CA LEU A 66 -12.15 11.39 7.37
C LEU A 66 -11.72 11.96 6.02
N THR A 67 -12.57 11.82 4.99
CA THR A 67 -12.20 12.07 3.58
C THR A 67 -12.99 13.17 2.90
N THR A 68 -14.16 13.55 3.42
CA THR A 68 -15.08 14.47 2.74
C THR A 68 -14.37 15.73 2.25
N GLN A 69 -14.64 16.09 0.99
CA GLN A 69 -14.10 17.27 0.32
C GLN A 69 -15.17 18.33 0.08
N THR A 70 -16.33 18.24 0.75
CA THR A 70 -17.27 19.35 0.74
C THR A 70 -16.59 20.56 1.39
N ARG A 71 -16.68 21.74 0.75
CA ARG A 71 -15.91 22.93 1.15
C ARG A 71 -16.02 23.25 2.65
N LYS A 72 -17.22 23.11 3.23
CA LYS A 72 -17.46 23.38 4.66
C LYS A 72 -16.83 22.32 5.57
N GLU A 73 -17.06 21.04 5.31
CA GLU A 73 -16.56 19.95 6.17
C GLU A 73 -15.04 19.81 6.09
N ALA A 74 -14.47 19.93 4.88
CA ALA A 74 -13.03 19.92 4.69
C ALA A 74 -12.36 21.09 5.43
N HIS A 75 -12.97 22.28 5.41
CA HIS A 75 -12.49 23.43 6.18
C HIS A 75 -12.52 23.18 7.69
N ILE A 76 -13.66 22.69 8.22
CA ILE A 76 -13.80 22.37 9.65
C ILE A 76 -12.77 21.31 10.07
N ARG A 77 -12.63 20.22 9.31
CA ARG A 77 -11.66 19.16 9.58
C ARG A 77 -10.23 19.70 9.62
N LYS A 78 -9.84 20.47 8.59
CA LYS A 78 -8.53 21.11 8.53
C LYS A 78 -8.28 21.99 9.76
N ALA A 79 -9.25 22.81 10.15
CA ALA A 79 -9.12 23.69 11.31
C ALA A 79 -9.00 22.91 12.64
N ILE A 80 -9.74 21.81 12.82
CA ILE A 80 -9.61 20.92 14.00
C ILE A 80 -8.21 20.30 14.06
N ILE A 81 -7.70 19.79 12.93
CA ILE A 81 -6.35 19.20 12.81
C ILE A 81 -5.28 20.25 13.14
N GLN A 82 -5.36 21.44 12.54
CA GLN A 82 -4.39 22.51 12.79
C GLN A 82 -4.40 23.01 14.23
N ASN A 83 -5.54 22.90 14.92
CA ASN A 83 -5.66 23.19 16.35
C ASN A 83 -5.17 22.03 17.23
N LYS A 84 -4.66 20.93 16.66
CA LYS A 84 -4.08 19.77 17.35
C LYS A 84 -5.04 19.17 18.39
N LEU A 85 -6.30 18.99 17.98
CA LEU A 85 -7.39 18.50 18.85
C LEU A 85 -7.70 17.01 18.69
N ILE A 86 -6.92 16.32 17.86
CA ILE A 86 -7.08 14.90 17.55
C ILE A 86 -5.83 14.19 18.06
N GLU A 87 -6.03 13.14 18.85
CA GLU A 87 -4.97 12.28 19.39
C GLU A 87 -4.83 11.01 18.53
N ALA A 88 -5.95 10.44 18.08
CA ALA A 88 -5.93 9.29 17.20
C ALA A 88 -7.18 9.17 16.34
N VAL A 89 -7.06 8.44 15.23
CA VAL A 89 -8.16 8.02 14.36
C VAL A 89 -8.10 6.50 14.19
N ILE A 90 -9.22 5.83 14.40
CA ILE A 90 -9.34 4.37 14.25
C ILE A 90 -10.41 4.08 13.19
N ALA A 91 -10.02 3.56 12.02
CA ALA A 91 -10.97 3.03 11.04
C ALA A 91 -11.39 1.62 11.48
N LEU A 92 -12.69 1.36 11.59
CA LEU A 92 -13.20 0.09 12.10
C LEU A 92 -13.58 -0.87 10.96
N PRO A 93 -13.48 -2.21 11.18
CA PRO A 93 -13.98 -3.22 10.27
C PRO A 93 -15.44 -2.96 9.81
N PRO A 94 -15.77 -3.23 8.54
CA PRO A 94 -17.14 -3.14 8.07
C PRO A 94 -18.02 -4.21 8.75
N GLY A 95 -19.31 -3.90 8.92
CA GLY A 95 -20.29 -4.87 9.43
C GLY A 95 -20.24 -5.12 10.94
N LEU A 96 -19.58 -4.26 11.72
CA LEU A 96 -19.58 -4.32 13.19
C LEU A 96 -20.91 -3.93 13.82
N PHE A 97 -21.69 -3.06 13.16
CA PHE A 97 -22.96 -2.56 13.68
C PHE A 97 -24.12 -3.29 12.99
N TYR A 98 -24.98 -3.95 13.77
CA TYR A 98 -26.16 -4.64 13.23
C TYR A 98 -27.11 -3.70 12.47
N ALA A 99 -27.17 -2.44 12.86
CA ALA A 99 -28.10 -1.45 12.32
C ALA A 99 -27.64 -0.80 11.00
N THR A 100 -26.35 -0.92 10.62
CA THR A 100 -25.85 -0.23 9.42
C THR A 100 -24.66 -0.92 8.79
N LYS A 101 -24.63 -0.92 7.45
CA LYS A 101 -23.49 -1.35 6.64
C LYS A 101 -22.47 -0.25 6.39
N VAL A 102 -22.75 0.99 6.82
CA VAL A 102 -21.86 2.13 6.65
C VAL A 102 -20.58 1.89 7.46
N PRO A 103 -19.39 1.93 6.84
CA PRO A 103 -18.12 1.85 7.56
C PRO A 103 -17.96 3.05 8.51
N CYS A 104 -17.53 2.77 9.74
CA CYS A 104 -17.38 3.78 10.80
C CYS A 104 -15.94 3.87 11.29
N CYS A 105 -15.62 5.00 11.88
CA CYS A 105 -14.35 5.32 12.50
C CYS A 105 -14.55 5.93 13.89
N VAL A 106 -13.53 5.84 14.73
CA VAL A 106 -13.47 6.52 16.03
C VAL A 106 -12.48 7.66 15.94
N TRP A 107 -12.94 8.87 16.26
CA TRP A 107 -12.10 10.03 16.49
C TRP A 107 -11.79 10.12 17.98
N LEU A 108 -10.51 10.00 18.35
CA LEU A 108 -10.06 10.30 19.70
C LEU A 108 -9.62 11.76 19.76
N LEU A 109 -10.40 12.56 20.47
CA LEU A 109 -10.21 13.99 20.65
C LEU A 109 -9.53 14.26 21.98
N ALA A 110 -8.63 15.24 22.00
CA ALA A 110 -7.95 15.66 23.21
C ALA A 110 -7.75 17.18 23.25
N ASN A 111 -8.26 17.82 24.31
CA ASN A 111 -8.05 19.25 24.57
C ASN A 111 -6.84 19.45 25.51
N ASN A 112 -5.70 18.86 25.15
CA ASN A 112 -4.50 18.87 26.00
C ASN A 112 -3.83 20.25 25.99
N ARG A 113 -3.22 20.62 27.14
CA ARG A 113 -2.35 21.81 27.20
C ARG A 113 -1.05 21.61 26.40
N ASN A 114 -0.48 20.41 26.49
CA ASN A 114 0.67 19.98 25.70
C ASN A 114 0.17 19.24 24.47
N LYS A 115 -0.18 19.99 23.43
CA LYS A 115 -0.70 19.41 22.19
C LYS A 115 0.42 18.71 21.43
N SER A 116 0.12 17.52 20.91
CA SER A 116 1.05 16.82 20.02
C SER A 116 0.94 17.36 18.60
N ASP A 117 2.02 17.21 17.84
CA ASP A 117 2.12 17.66 16.45
C ASP A 117 1.92 16.50 15.47
N ASP A 118 1.47 15.36 15.99
CA ASP A 118 1.20 14.13 15.28
C ASP A 118 -0.15 13.53 15.71
N ILE A 119 -0.63 12.61 14.89
CA ILE A 119 -1.86 11.85 15.12
C ILE A 119 -1.54 10.36 14.93
N LEU A 120 -2.01 9.51 15.84
CA LEU A 120 -2.00 8.06 15.66
C LEU A 120 -3.13 7.61 14.73
N PHE A 121 -2.80 6.86 13.69
CA PHE A 121 -3.76 6.23 12.79
C PHE A 121 -3.76 4.73 13.02
N ILE A 122 -4.95 4.14 13.17
CA ILE A 122 -5.15 2.69 13.29
C ILE A 122 -6.16 2.27 12.21
N ASP A 123 -5.74 1.39 11.30
CA ASP A 123 -6.61 0.73 10.34
C ASP A 123 -7.02 -0.66 10.84
N ALA A 124 -8.06 -0.72 11.67
CA ALA A 124 -8.54 -1.98 12.19
C ALA A 124 -9.22 -2.86 11.12
N THR A 125 -9.47 -2.35 9.91
CA THR A 125 -10.02 -3.16 8.80
C THR A 125 -9.02 -4.21 8.31
N GLN A 126 -7.72 -3.95 8.49
CA GLN A 126 -6.63 -4.83 8.06
C GLN A 126 -6.27 -5.91 9.09
N ILE A 127 -6.87 -5.86 10.28
CA ILE A 127 -6.57 -6.82 11.33
C ILE A 127 -7.24 -8.17 10.99
N LYS A 128 -6.41 -9.20 10.80
CA LYS A 128 -6.83 -10.52 10.27
C LYS A 128 -8.02 -11.12 11.02
N SER A 129 -8.89 -11.78 10.25
CA SER A 129 -10.23 -12.26 10.62
C SER A 129 -10.30 -13.33 11.71
N GLU A 130 -9.19 -13.97 12.08
CA GLU A 130 -9.15 -14.94 13.21
C GLU A 130 -9.60 -14.31 14.53
N ILE A 131 -9.57 -12.98 14.59
CA ILE A 131 -9.84 -12.20 15.79
C ILE A 131 -11.28 -11.62 15.79
N LYS A 132 -12.14 -12.02 14.84
CA LYS A 132 -13.60 -11.77 14.95
C LYS A 132 -14.23 -12.45 16.17
N LYS A 133 -13.55 -13.42 16.80
CA LYS A 133 -14.07 -14.17 17.95
C LYS A 133 -13.78 -13.52 19.31
N ASP A 134 -12.80 -12.62 19.44
CA ASP A 134 -12.48 -11.97 20.71
C ASP A 134 -12.14 -10.48 20.55
N CYS A 135 -13.16 -9.62 20.61
CA CYS A 135 -13.01 -8.16 20.60
C CYS A 135 -12.19 -7.61 21.78
N THR A 136 -12.08 -8.35 22.88
CA THR A 136 -11.44 -7.87 24.11
C THR A 136 -9.93 -7.72 23.94
N SER A 137 -9.31 -8.67 23.24
CA SER A 137 -7.88 -8.64 22.93
C SER A 137 -7.51 -7.42 22.06
N HIS A 138 -8.33 -7.10 21.05
CA HIS A 138 -8.15 -5.91 20.21
C HIS A 138 -8.28 -4.60 20.96
N ILE A 139 -9.27 -4.49 21.85
CA ILE A 139 -9.46 -3.25 22.63
C ILE A 139 -8.22 -3.01 23.50
N LYS A 140 -7.67 -4.05 24.12
CA LYS A 140 -6.41 -3.96 24.88
C LYS A 140 -5.25 -3.49 24.01
N LEU A 141 -5.13 -4.05 22.81
CA LEU A 141 -4.09 -3.66 21.84
C LEU A 141 -4.21 -2.18 21.43
N PHE A 142 -5.42 -1.69 21.12
CA PHE A 142 -5.62 -0.29 20.76
C PHE A 142 -5.31 0.64 21.94
N VAL A 143 -5.74 0.29 23.15
CA VAL A 143 -5.43 1.05 24.36
C VAL A 143 -3.93 1.10 24.60
N GLU A 144 -3.21 -0.01 24.41
CA GLU A 144 -1.76 -0.06 24.54
C GLU A 144 -1.07 0.86 23.52
N LEU A 145 -1.48 0.80 22.24
CA LEU A 145 -0.94 1.69 21.20
C LEU A 145 -1.18 3.17 21.52
N ILE A 146 -2.39 3.52 21.96
CA ILE A 146 -2.72 4.90 22.34
C ILE A 146 -1.84 5.35 23.52
N ASN A 147 -1.58 4.48 24.50
CA ASN A 147 -0.72 4.80 25.63
C ASN A 147 0.75 4.97 25.22
N LYS A 148 1.26 4.08 24.36
CA LYS A 148 2.61 4.20 23.77
C LYS A 148 2.75 5.49 22.95
N HIS A 149 1.73 5.85 22.16
CA HIS A 149 1.69 7.13 21.44
C HIS A 149 1.81 8.32 22.39
N ARG A 150 1.03 8.33 23.47
CA ARG A 150 1.07 9.38 24.51
C ARG A 150 2.43 9.50 25.19
N GLN A 151 3.12 8.37 25.36
CA GLN A 151 4.47 8.29 25.94
C GLN A 151 5.58 8.60 24.92
N ARG A 152 5.24 8.78 23.64
CA ARG A 152 6.18 8.96 22.52
C ARG A 152 7.10 7.75 22.32
N GLU A 153 6.57 6.56 22.57
CA GLU A 153 7.27 5.27 22.41
C GLU A 153 6.86 4.54 21.11
N LEU A 154 6.13 5.23 20.21
CA LEU A 154 5.82 4.72 18.88
C LEU A 154 6.76 5.34 17.86
N ASP A 155 7.71 4.54 17.38
CA ASP A 155 8.64 4.84 16.30
C ASP A 155 8.35 4.01 15.03
N THR A 156 7.46 3.03 15.13
CA THR A 156 7.20 2.04 14.10
C THR A 156 5.89 2.32 13.37
N CYS A 157 5.94 2.18 12.04
CA CYS A 157 4.78 2.17 11.16
C CYS A 157 4.58 0.75 10.64
N THR A 158 3.37 0.24 10.75
CA THR A 158 2.99 -1.11 10.30
C THR A 158 1.84 -1.02 9.30
N GLU A 159 1.43 -2.16 8.74
CA GLU A 159 0.33 -2.24 7.78
C GLU A 159 -1.02 -1.76 8.33
N TRP A 160 -1.19 -1.71 9.65
CA TRP A 160 -2.47 -1.40 10.31
C TRP A 160 -2.39 -0.31 11.38
N TYR A 161 -1.22 0.25 11.68
CA TYR A 161 -1.11 1.50 12.43
C TYR A 161 0.14 2.31 12.04
N GLY A 162 0.06 3.62 12.21
CA GLY A 162 1.17 4.54 11.97
C GLY A 162 0.94 5.88 12.65
N VAL A 163 2.01 6.64 12.89
CA VAL A 163 1.96 7.99 13.46
C VAL A 163 2.35 8.97 12.37
N ALA A 164 1.52 9.97 12.10
CA ALA A 164 1.82 10.97 11.08
C ALA A 164 1.88 12.38 11.68
N PRO A 165 2.96 13.14 11.41
CA PRO A 165 3.06 14.53 11.81
C PRO A 165 2.14 15.41 10.93
N LEU A 166 1.78 16.58 11.44
CA LEU A 166 0.91 17.54 10.75
C LEU A 166 1.41 17.92 9.35
N GLN A 167 2.73 17.94 9.11
CA GLN A 167 3.32 18.24 7.81
C GLN A 167 2.94 17.17 6.77
N GLN A 168 3.01 15.89 7.13
CA GLN A 168 2.60 14.78 6.27
C GLN A 168 1.08 14.83 6.01
N ILE A 169 0.29 15.14 7.05
CA ILE A 169 -1.18 15.26 6.92
C ILE A 169 -1.55 16.43 5.98
N ALA A 170 -0.79 17.52 6.01
CA ALA A 170 -0.99 18.65 5.11
C ALA A 170 -0.66 18.32 3.65
N GLN A 171 0.34 17.47 3.39
CA GLN A 171 0.66 16.96 2.05
C GLN A 171 -0.46 16.09 1.48
N ASN A 172 -1.21 15.41 2.35
CA ASN A 172 -2.35 14.57 2.01
C ASN A 172 -3.70 15.32 2.08
N ASP A 173 -3.71 16.64 1.83
CA ASP A 173 -4.92 17.49 1.81
C ASP A 173 -5.79 17.39 3.08
N PHE A 174 -5.17 17.15 4.24
CA PHE A 174 -5.86 16.97 5.52
C PHE A 174 -6.89 15.82 5.50
N ILE A 175 -6.69 14.81 4.66
CA ILE A 175 -7.45 13.56 4.68
C ILE A 175 -6.95 12.70 5.84
N LEU A 176 -7.85 12.14 6.64
CA LEU A 176 -7.50 11.36 7.85
C LEU A 176 -7.70 9.85 7.70
N SER A 177 -7.80 9.34 6.47
CA SER A 177 -7.90 7.90 6.25
C SER A 177 -6.60 7.21 6.69
N PRO A 178 -6.66 6.23 7.61
CA PRO A 178 -5.46 5.55 8.11
C PRO A 178 -4.55 4.97 7.04
N ASN A 179 -5.10 4.46 5.92
CA ASN A 179 -4.34 3.88 4.82
C ASN A 179 -3.32 4.84 4.14
N LEU A 180 -3.45 6.15 4.35
CA LEU A 180 -2.47 7.14 3.87
C LEU A 180 -1.25 7.28 4.81
N TYR A 181 -1.33 6.69 6.00
CA TYR A 181 -0.38 6.87 7.10
C TYR A 181 0.09 5.54 7.71
N THR A 182 -0.47 4.41 7.28
CA THR A 182 0.02 3.06 7.56
C THR A 182 0.96 2.60 6.44
N ALA A 183 1.74 1.55 6.71
CA ALA A 183 2.56 0.93 5.69
C ALA A 183 1.67 0.30 4.60
N VAL A 184 2.12 0.36 3.35
CA VAL A 184 1.40 -0.22 2.20
C VAL A 184 1.21 -1.71 2.44
N LEU A 185 -0.05 -2.15 2.48
CA LEU A 185 -0.41 -3.57 2.54
C LEU A 185 0.07 -4.26 1.27
N ARG A 186 0.99 -5.20 1.42
CA ARG A 186 1.50 -5.99 0.31
C ARG A 186 0.79 -7.34 0.36
N PRO A 187 0.09 -7.76 -0.71
CA PRO A 187 -0.54 -9.08 -0.73
C PRO A 187 0.53 -10.13 -0.45
N GLY A 188 0.20 -11.09 0.43
CA GLY A 188 1.16 -12.13 0.79
C GLY A 188 1.49 -13.02 -0.41
N LYS A 189 2.65 -13.69 -0.39
CA LYS A 189 3.08 -14.62 -1.44
C LYS A 189 1.99 -15.62 -1.90
N PRO A 190 1.20 -16.25 -1.01
CA PRO A 190 0.12 -17.14 -1.44
C PRO A 190 -1.00 -16.42 -2.21
N GLU A 191 -1.34 -15.19 -1.82
CA GLU A 191 -2.36 -14.40 -2.51
C GLU A 191 -1.88 -13.97 -3.89
N MET A 192 -0.63 -13.52 -3.99
CA MET A 192 0.03 -13.18 -5.26
C MET A 192 0.11 -14.37 -6.20
N GLN A 193 0.40 -15.55 -5.69
CA GLN A 193 0.43 -16.79 -6.47
C GLN A 193 -0.96 -17.19 -6.98
N ARG A 194 -2.03 -17.00 -6.18
CA ARG A 194 -3.41 -17.28 -6.61
C ARG A 194 -3.87 -16.35 -7.73
N GLU A 195 -3.61 -15.05 -7.61
CA GLU A 195 -4.10 -14.06 -8.57
C GLU A 195 -3.23 -13.97 -9.83
N TYR A 196 -1.98 -14.44 -9.78
CA TYR A 196 -1.04 -14.38 -10.91
C TYR A 196 -1.58 -15.01 -12.19
N GLY A 197 -2.11 -16.24 -12.11
CA GLY A 197 -2.60 -16.95 -13.30
C GLY A 197 -3.73 -16.18 -13.98
N ARG A 198 -4.70 -15.72 -13.19
CA ARG A 198 -5.82 -14.91 -13.67
C ARG A 198 -5.37 -13.59 -14.30
N LEU A 199 -4.40 -12.90 -13.68
CA LEU A 199 -3.87 -11.67 -14.24
C LEU A 199 -3.20 -11.92 -15.59
N LEU A 200 -2.35 -12.96 -15.67
CA LEU A 200 -1.67 -13.32 -16.91
C LEU A 200 -2.65 -13.65 -18.03
N GLU A 201 -3.66 -14.47 -17.75
CA GLU A 201 -4.74 -14.79 -18.69
C GLU A 201 -5.43 -13.54 -19.22
N ILE A 202 -5.81 -12.61 -18.33
CA ILE A 202 -6.43 -11.34 -18.72
C ILE A 202 -5.48 -10.50 -19.59
N MET A 203 -4.19 -10.42 -19.23
CA MET A 203 -3.21 -9.65 -20.00
C MET A 203 -3.03 -10.22 -21.41
N ASP A 204 -2.95 -11.54 -21.53
CA ASP A 204 -2.77 -12.24 -22.80
C ASP A 204 -4.03 -12.13 -23.65
N GLU A 205 -5.22 -12.35 -23.09
CA GLU A 205 -6.50 -12.12 -23.77
C GLU A 205 -6.59 -10.69 -24.32
N LEU A 206 -6.28 -9.68 -23.49
CA LEU A 206 -6.30 -8.28 -23.91
C LEU A 206 -5.30 -7.98 -25.03
N SER A 207 -4.20 -8.73 -25.12
CA SER A 207 -3.16 -8.53 -26.15
C SER A 207 -3.60 -8.99 -27.54
N VAL A 208 -4.49 -9.98 -27.61
CA VAL A 208 -4.99 -10.56 -28.87
C VAL A 208 -6.40 -10.10 -29.24
N LEU A 209 -7.09 -9.39 -28.36
CA LEU A 209 -8.43 -8.89 -28.64
C LEU A 209 -8.42 -8.03 -29.91
N PRO A 210 -9.26 -8.34 -30.91
CA PRO A 210 -9.35 -7.53 -32.11
C PRO A 210 -9.81 -6.14 -31.69
N ILE A 211 -8.94 -5.16 -31.89
CA ILE A 211 -9.25 -3.78 -31.53
C ILE A 211 -10.39 -3.34 -32.44
N LYS A 212 -11.62 -3.29 -31.89
CA LYS A 212 -12.78 -2.79 -32.62
C LYS A 212 -12.47 -1.38 -33.12
N GLU A 213 -13.00 -1.02 -34.28
CA GLU A 213 -12.76 0.29 -34.91
C GLU A 213 -13.09 1.47 -33.97
N THR A 214 -14.12 1.33 -33.13
CA THR A 214 -14.47 2.30 -32.07
C THR A 214 -13.46 2.36 -30.93
N LEU A 215 -12.85 1.23 -30.56
CA LEU A 215 -11.76 1.18 -29.60
C LEU A 215 -10.46 1.72 -30.20
N LEU A 216 -10.20 1.52 -31.50
CA LEU A 216 -9.09 2.15 -32.22
C LEU A 216 -9.21 3.67 -32.21
N LEU A 217 -10.41 4.22 -32.44
CA LEU A 217 -10.66 5.65 -32.31
C LEU A 217 -10.42 6.14 -30.88
N SER A 218 -10.78 5.35 -29.87
CA SER A 218 -10.54 5.67 -28.46
C SER A 218 -9.06 5.55 -28.09
N ILE A 219 -8.34 4.54 -28.58
CA ILE A 219 -6.90 4.36 -28.36
C ILE A 219 -6.11 5.43 -29.11
N ALA A 220 -6.52 5.79 -30.33
CA ALA A 220 -5.92 6.88 -31.11
C ALA A 220 -6.18 8.23 -30.44
N SER A 221 -7.39 8.43 -29.89
CA SER A 221 -7.67 9.61 -29.08
C SER A 221 -6.85 9.60 -27.80
N TRP A 222 -6.59 8.44 -27.17
CA TRP A 222 -5.71 8.32 -25.99
C TRP A 222 -4.22 8.56 -26.30
N LYS A 223 -3.70 8.00 -27.40
CA LYS A 223 -2.31 8.19 -27.85
C LYS A 223 -2.01 9.67 -28.12
N ASN A 224 -3.02 10.41 -28.56
CA ASN A 224 -2.94 11.84 -28.84
C ASN A 224 -3.62 12.71 -27.77
N ALA A 225 -4.18 12.11 -26.72
CA ALA A 225 -4.79 12.87 -25.62
C ALA A 225 -3.66 13.45 -24.79
N GLU A 226 -3.84 14.67 -24.32
CA GLU A 226 -3.08 15.13 -23.17
C GLU A 226 -3.33 14.13 -22.04
N MET A 227 -2.31 13.35 -21.69
CA MET A 227 -2.36 12.46 -20.54
C MET A 227 -2.88 13.27 -19.35
N ALA A 228 -3.85 12.71 -18.61
CA ALA A 228 -4.31 13.35 -17.39
C ALA A 228 -3.08 13.74 -16.56
N LYS A 229 -3.05 14.96 -16.00
CA LYS A 229 -1.89 15.54 -15.27
C LYS A 229 -1.26 14.65 -14.18
N ARG A 230 -1.88 13.51 -13.86
CA ARG A 230 -1.48 12.53 -12.85
C ARG A 230 -0.79 11.29 -13.42
N TRP A 231 -0.70 11.13 -14.73
CA TRP A 231 -0.04 9.99 -15.37
C TRP A 231 1.34 10.42 -15.86
N GLU A 232 2.36 9.64 -15.50
CA GLU A 232 3.74 9.87 -15.90
C GLU A 232 4.19 8.74 -16.82
N LYS A 233 4.93 9.10 -17.88
CA LYS A 233 5.55 8.13 -18.77
C LYS A 233 6.98 7.90 -18.31
N ALA A 234 7.37 6.64 -18.14
CA ALA A 234 8.73 6.26 -17.80
C ALA A 234 9.18 5.05 -18.62
N THR A 235 10.48 5.00 -18.90
CA THR A 235 11.18 3.84 -19.45
C THR A 235 11.59 2.88 -18.33
N LEU A 236 11.86 1.62 -18.64
CA LEU A 236 12.34 0.66 -17.63
C LEU A 236 13.64 1.12 -16.95
N LEU A 237 14.54 1.80 -17.66
CA LEU A 237 15.79 2.28 -17.07
C LEU A 237 15.61 3.49 -16.14
N GLU A 238 14.51 4.24 -16.30
CA GLU A 238 14.14 5.31 -15.36
C GLU A 238 13.51 4.73 -14.08
N LEU A 239 12.95 3.52 -14.15
CA LEU A 239 12.29 2.86 -13.02
C LEU A 239 13.22 1.89 -12.28
N TYR A 240 14.23 1.32 -12.95
CA TYR A 240 15.08 0.26 -12.41
C TYR A 240 16.57 0.48 -12.62
N GLY A 241 17.35 0.19 -11.57
CA GLY A 241 18.77 -0.10 -11.70
C GLY A 241 18.99 -1.52 -12.20
N VAL A 242 19.92 -1.71 -13.15
CA VAL A 242 20.21 -3.03 -13.76
C VAL A 242 21.57 -3.55 -13.30
N TYR A 243 21.59 -4.76 -12.74
CA TYR A 243 22.79 -5.37 -12.15
C TYR A 243 23.04 -6.78 -12.69
N GLY A 244 24.30 -7.19 -12.73
CA GLY A 244 24.70 -8.59 -13.00
C GLY A 244 24.92 -9.36 -11.70
N GLY A 245 24.82 -10.69 -11.77
CA GLY A 245 25.01 -11.57 -10.62
C GLY A 245 26.45 -12.02 -10.36
N VAL A 246 26.57 -12.99 -9.45
CA VAL A 246 27.82 -13.61 -9.01
C VAL A 246 28.45 -14.41 -10.15
N ASN A 247 29.72 -14.10 -10.47
CA ASN A 247 30.54 -14.88 -11.40
C ASN A 247 31.70 -15.52 -10.62
N LYS A 248 31.66 -16.84 -10.46
CA LYS A 248 32.68 -17.64 -9.77
C LYS A 248 33.08 -18.86 -10.62
N ARG A 249 34.20 -19.47 -10.24
CA ARG A 249 34.63 -20.77 -10.77
C ARG A 249 33.84 -21.90 -10.11
N LYS A 250 33.83 -23.08 -10.73
CA LYS A 250 32.99 -24.23 -10.34
C LYS A 250 33.22 -24.72 -8.92
N ASP A 251 34.46 -24.66 -8.43
CA ASP A 251 34.87 -25.04 -7.08
C ASP A 251 34.23 -24.18 -5.97
N ALA A 252 33.72 -23.00 -6.32
CA ALA A 252 32.96 -22.15 -5.39
C ALA A 252 31.50 -22.60 -5.26
N PHE A 253 30.96 -23.43 -6.15
CA PHE A 253 29.55 -23.86 -6.11
C PHE A 253 29.38 -25.14 -5.29
N GLY A 254 28.19 -25.33 -4.71
CA GLY A 254 27.83 -26.49 -3.89
C GLY A 254 28.02 -26.29 -2.38
N LYS A 255 28.55 -25.14 -1.95
CA LYS A 255 28.73 -24.74 -0.54
C LYS A 255 28.43 -23.26 -0.37
N GLY A 256 28.24 -22.80 0.86
CA GLY A 256 28.09 -21.37 1.16
C GLY A 256 26.63 -20.90 1.15
N VAL A 257 26.37 -19.76 0.50
CA VAL A 257 25.07 -19.06 0.53
C VAL A 257 24.17 -19.56 -0.60
N PRO A 258 22.85 -19.69 -0.41
CA PRO A 258 21.93 -20.07 -1.49
C PRO A 258 22.06 -19.15 -2.72
N VAL A 259 21.99 -19.72 -3.93
CA VAL A 259 22.10 -18.98 -5.19
C VAL A 259 20.93 -19.25 -6.12
N LEU A 260 20.32 -18.17 -6.63
CA LEU A 260 19.29 -18.21 -7.64
C LEU A 260 19.89 -18.52 -9.02
N ASP A 261 19.38 -19.55 -9.65
CA ASP A 261 19.82 -20.07 -10.93
C ASP A 261 18.83 -19.78 -12.06
N VAL A 262 19.31 -19.93 -13.29
CA VAL A 262 18.55 -19.61 -14.51
C VAL A 262 17.31 -20.49 -14.62
N LYS A 263 17.39 -21.77 -14.22
CA LYS A 263 16.26 -22.70 -14.31
C LYS A 263 15.11 -22.25 -13.42
N THR A 264 15.39 -21.84 -12.18
CA THR A 264 14.36 -21.28 -11.30
C THR A 264 13.74 -20.02 -11.91
N VAL A 265 14.54 -19.12 -12.49
CA VAL A 265 14.02 -17.90 -13.13
C VAL A 265 13.08 -18.19 -14.29
N ILE A 266 13.37 -19.19 -15.10
CA ILE A 266 12.52 -19.58 -16.24
C ILE A 266 11.18 -20.14 -15.75
N HIS A 267 11.21 -21.05 -14.77
CA HIS A 267 10.03 -21.84 -14.40
C HIS A 267 9.17 -21.23 -13.28
N SER A 268 9.67 -20.25 -12.53
CA SER A 268 8.98 -19.69 -11.36
C SER A 268 8.75 -18.18 -11.49
N PRO A 269 7.50 -17.69 -11.50
CA PRO A 269 7.22 -16.25 -11.56
C PRO A 269 7.63 -15.51 -10.29
N TYR A 270 7.67 -16.22 -9.17
CA TYR A 270 8.09 -15.71 -7.87
C TYR A 270 9.22 -16.56 -7.29
N LEU A 271 10.07 -15.91 -6.51
CA LEU A 271 11.21 -16.56 -5.86
C LEU A 271 10.72 -17.63 -4.86
N PRO A 272 11.21 -18.89 -4.90
CA PRO A 272 10.80 -19.93 -3.96
C PRO A 272 11.39 -19.71 -2.56
N ASP A 273 10.78 -20.32 -1.54
CA ASP A 273 11.21 -20.17 -0.14
C ASP A 273 12.62 -20.71 0.10
N SER A 274 13.04 -21.70 -0.69
CA SER A 274 14.37 -22.28 -0.64
C SER A 274 14.95 -22.45 -2.05
N LEU A 275 16.26 -22.29 -2.14
CA LEU A 275 17.03 -22.49 -3.37
C LEU A 275 17.95 -23.69 -3.17
N SER A 276 18.03 -24.56 -4.18
CA SER A 276 18.76 -25.83 -4.10
C SER A 276 20.28 -25.66 -4.23
N LEU A 277 20.71 -24.65 -4.97
CA LEU A 277 22.12 -24.40 -5.25
C LEU A 277 22.73 -23.43 -4.26
N HIS A 278 24.02 -23.58 -4.01
CA HIS A 278 24.79 -22.74 -3.09
C HIS A 278 26.09 -22.27 -3.76
N VAL A 279 26.60 -21.12 -3.33
CA VAL A 279 27.88 -20.54 -3.79
C VAL A 279 28.65 -19.90 -2.65
N ASP A 280 29.96 -20.13 -2.64
CA ASP A 280 30.91 -19.54 -1.72
C ASP A 280 31.20 -18.09 -2.13
N VAL A 281 30.79 -17.16 -1.27
CA VAL A 281 30.89 -15.70 -1.50
C VAL A 281 31.40 -15.01 -0.25
N THR A 282 32.14 -13.93 -0.46
CA THR A 282 32.57 -13.04 0.62
C THR A 282 31.40 -12.23 1.19
N ALA A 283 31.57 -11.64 2.36
CA ALA A 283 30.57 -10.75 2.96
C ALA A 283 30.21 -9.56 2.05
N ASP A 284 31.20 -8.98 1.38
CA ASP A 284 31.00 -7.86 0.44
C ASP A 284 30.19 -8.28 -0.79
N GLU A 285 30.47 -9.48 -1.32
CA GLU A 285 29.69 -10.06 -2.42
C GLU A 285 28.26 -10.35 -1.99
N LYS A 286 28.06 -10.85 -0.77
CA LYS A 286 26.72 -11.09 -0.22
C LYS A 286 25.91 -9.79 -0.11
N LEU A 287 26.52 -8.70 0.33
CA LEU A 287 25.87 -7.38 0.37
C LEU A 287 25.56 -6.86 -1.04
N LYS A 288 26.48 -7.02 -1.98
CA LYS A 288 26.34 -6.53 -3.36
C LYS A 288 25.27 -7.29 -4.17
N TYR A 289 25.26 -8.61 -4.04
CA TYR A 289 24.41 -9.53 -4.82
C TYR A 289 23.19 -10.02 -4.04
N GLY A 290 22.95 -9.51 -2.83
CA GLY A 290 21.81 -9.86 -2.00
C GLY A 290 20.48 -9.58 -2.70
N ILE A 291 19.51 -10.45 -2.42
CA ILE A 291 18.15 -10.39 -2.96
C ILE A 291 17.24 -9.61 -2.01
N GLU A 292 16.58 -8.60 -2.54
CA GLU A 292 15.64 -7.75 -1.81
C GLU A 292 14.23 -7.83 -2.40
N TYR A 293 13.25 -7.50 -1.56
CA TYR A 293 11.88 -7.28 -2.00
C TYR A 293 11.83 -6.36 -3.21
N GLY A 294 11.06 -6.77 -4.23
CA GLY A 294 10.80 -6.02 -5.44
C GLY A 294 11.85 -6.22 -6.53
N ASP A 295 12.93 -6.96 -6.25
CA ASP A 295 13.86 -7.35 -7.30
C ASP A 295 13.17 -8.23 -8.35
N ILE A 296 13.48 -7.96 -9.62
CA ILE A 296 13.04 -8.75 -10.76
C ILE A 296 14.27 -9.36 -11.40
N PHE A 297 14.30 -10.68 -11.46
CA PHE A 297 15.38 -11.46 -12.06
C PHE A 297 14.98 -11.87 -13.47
N LEU A 298 15.81 -11.54 -14.46
CA LEU A 298 15.64 -11.91 -15.85
C LEU A 298 16.77 -12.82 -16.31
N ASN A 299 16.45 -13.95 -16.93
CA ASN A 299 17.48 -14.78 -17.55
C ASN A 299 17.97 -14.14 -18.86
N ARG A 300 19.27 -14.22 -19.11
CA ARG A 300 19.88 -13.71 -20.35
C ARG A 300 20.02 -14.76 -21.45
N THR A 301 19.76 -16.01 -21.11
CA THR A 301 20.01 -17.17 -21.96
C THR A 301 18.94 -18.22 -21.70
N SER A 302 18.64 -19.00 -22.72
CA SER A 302 17.67 -20.09 -22.71
C SER A 302 17.95 -21.04 -23.87
N GLU A 303 17.39 -22.25 -23.80
CA GLU A 303 17.44 -23.21 -24.91
C GLU A 303 16.42 -22.85 -26.00
N THR A 304 15.30 -22.26 -25.61
CA THR A 304 14.23 -21.83 -26.51
C THR A 304 14.01 -20.32 -26.45
N ILE A 305 13.53 -19.73 -27.56
CA ILE A 305 13.18 -18.30 -27.60
C ILE A 305 12.07 -17.98 -26.58
N LYS A 306 11.11 -18.89 -26.40
CA LYS A 306 9.99 -18.72 -25.46
C LYS A 306 10.45 -18.51 -24.01
N GLU A 307 11.56 -19.15 -23.64
CA GLU A 307 12.15 -19.09 -22.31
C GLU A 307 13.15 -17.94 -22.13
N LEU A 308 13.46 -17.17 -23.19
CA LEU A 308 14.43 -16.06 -23.10
C LEU A 308 13.83 -14.88 -22.33
N ALA A 309 14.59 -14.26 -21.42
CA ALA A 309 14.11 -13.08 -20.67
C ALA A 309 12.80 -13.32 -19.88
N CYS A 310 12.51 -14.55 -19.46
CA CYS A 310 11.52 -14.84 -18.42
C CYS A 310 11.92 -14.17 -17.09
N CYS A 311 10.94 -13.90 -16.24
CA CYS A 311 11.17 -13.23 -14.97
C CYS A 311 10.88 -14.09 -13.74
N CYS A 312 11.57 -13.76 -12.65
CA CYS A 312 11.24 -14.22 -11.31
C CYS A 312 11.30 -13.04 -10.35
N VAL A 313 10.24 -12.82 -9.57
CA VAL A 313 10.10 -11.64 -8.72
C VAL A 313 10.28 -12.01 -7.25
N ALA A 314 11.09 -11.23 -6.52
CA ALA A 314 11.28 -11.37 -5.08
C ALA A 314 10.14 -10.68 -4.31
N LEU A 315 9.35 -11.46 -3.59
CA LEU A 315 8.25 -10.96 -2.74
C LEU A 315 8.68 -10.71 -1.29
N GLU A 316 9.95 -10.94 -0.97
CA GLU A 316 10.58 -10.71 0.33
C GLU A 316 12.09 -10.59 0.17
N ASN A 317 12.78 -10.09 1.20
CA ASN A 317 14.24 -10.19 1.25
C ASN A 317 14.61 -11.65 1.52
N GLN A 318 15.58 -12.19 0.79
CA GLN A 318 16.05 -13.55 1.00
C GLN A 318 17.56 -13.52 1.24
N ASP A 319 18.03 -14.33 2.20
CA ASP A 319 19.45 -14.48 2.49
C ASP A 319 20.16 -15.34 1.42
N ALA A 320 20.13 -14.85 0.19
CA ALA A 320 20.56 -15.52 -1.01
C ALA A 320 21.19 -14.52 -1.98
N VAL A 321 21.95 -15.05 -2.94
CA VAL A 321 22.52 -14.30 -4.07
C VAL A 321 21.98 -14.85 -5.39
N TYR A 322 22.35 -14.26 -6.53
CA TYR A 322 21.92 -14.72 -7.86
C TYR A 322 23.10 -14.90 -8.82
N SER A 323 22.98 -15.86 -9.73
CA SER A 323 24.04 -16.23 -10.67
C SER A 323 24.32 -15.16 -11.74
N GLY A 324 25.53 -15.14 -12.28
CA GLY A 324 25.97 -14.17 -13.29
C GLY A 324 25.27 -14.25 -14.66
N TYR A 325 24.49 -15.31 -14.90
CA TYR A 325 23.64 -15.45 -16.09
C TYR A 325 22.28 -14.75 -15.97
N ILE A 326 22.01 -14.16 -14.80
CA ILE A 326 20.78 -13.43 -14.48
C ILE A 326 21.08 -11.92 -14.43
N LYS A 327 20.15 -11.12 -14.96
CA LYS A 327 20.08 -9.68 -14.68
C LYS A 327 19.08 -9.42 -13.58
N ARG A 328 19.44 -8.56 -12.63
CA ARG A 328 18.53 -8.03 -11.61
C ARG A 328 18.10 -6.63 -12.01
N LEU A 329 16.81 -6.41 -12.15
CA LEU A 329 16.19 -5.09 -12.14
C LEU A 329 15.79 -4.79 -10.70
N ARG A 330 16.36 -3.74 -10.11
CA ARG A 330 16.01 -3.27 -8.77
C ARG A 330 15.27 -1.94 -8.88
N PRO A 331 14.01 -1.83 -8.43
CA PRO A 331 13.24 -0.61 -8.56
C PRO A 331 13.87 0.52 -7.75
N HIS A 332 13.91 1.73 -8.32
CA HIS A 332 14.34 2.93 -7.59
C HIS A 332 13.35 3.29 -6.47
N ASP A 333 12.06 3.06 -6.71
CA ASP A 333 11.00 3.18 -5.72
C ASP A 333 10.18 1.87 -5.65
N LYS A 334 10.27 1.20 -4.49
CA LYS A 334 9.57 -0.06 -4.22
C LYS A 334 8.06 0.10 -4.00
N GLN A 335 7.53 1.33 -3.98
CA GLN A 335 6.10 1.61 -3.81
C GLN A 335 5.38 1.77 -5.16
N ILE A 336 6.09 2.21 -6.20
CA ILE A 336 5.49 2.50 -7.51
C ILE A 336 5.24 1.21 -8.30
N ILE A 337 6.10 0.21 -8.15
CA ILE A 337 6.01 -1.05 -8.89
C ILE A 337 5.25 -2.09 -8.08
N ASN A 338 4.13 -2.57 -8.64
CA ASN A 338 3.42 -3.71 -8.10
C ASN A 338 4.07 -5.04 -8.57
N PRO A 339 4.55 -5.90 -7.66
CA PRO A 339 5.19 -7.18 -8.02
C PRO A 339 4.29 -8.16 -8.78
N LEU A 340 2.97 -8.12 -8.57
CA LEU A 340 1.98 -8.97 -9.28
C LEU A 340 1.95 -8.58 -10.75
N TYR A 341 1.86 -7.26 -10.98
CA TYR A 341 1.89 -6.70 -12.33
C TYR A 341 3.23 -6.97 -13.01
N ALA A 342 4.35 -6.79 -12.31
CA ALA A 342 5.67 -7.11 -12.86
C ALA A 342 5.77 -8.59 -13.27
N ALA A 343 5.37 -9.52 -12.40
CA ALA A 343 5.37 -10.95 -12.70
C ALA A 343 4.49 -11.29 -13.91
N GLY A 344 3.29 -10.70 -14.01
CA GLY A 344 2.38 -10.87 -15.14
C GLY A 344 2.94 -10.27 -16.43
N TYR A 345 3.32 -8.99 -16.43
CA TYR A 345 3.82 -8.28 -17.60
C TYR A 345 5.05 -8.95 -18.21
N PHE A 346 6.09 -9.21 -17.42
CA PHE A 346 7.32 -9.82 -17.93
C PHE A 346 7.15 -11.30 -18.36
N ARG A 347 5.98 -11.90 -18.17
CA ARG A 347 5.63 -13.24 -18.65
C ARG A 347 4.47 -13.27 -19.66
N SER A 348 3.83 -12.13 -19.91
CA SER A 348 2.72 -11.99 -20.86
C SER A 348 3.15 -12.11 -22.32
N GLU A 349 2.21 -12.48 -23.19
CA GLU A 349 2.39 -12.59 -24.64
C GLU A 349 2.83 -11.28 -25.28
N VAL A 350 2.30 -10.14 -24.80
CA VAL A 350 2.71 -8.82 -25.31
C VAL A 350 4.21 -8.57 -25.09
N TYR A 351 4.73 -8.93 -23.91
CA TYR A 351 6.16 -8.79 -23.66
C TYR A 351 6.97 -9.85 -24.40
N ARG A 352 6.45 -11.08 -24.54
CA ARG A 352 7.09 -12.12 -25.37
C ARG A 352 7.30 -11.64 -26.81
N TRP A 353 6.27 -11.04 -27.40
CA TRP A 353 6.31 -10.52 -28.76
C TRP A 353 7.40 -9.44 -28.94
N GLU A 354 7.52 -8.51 -27.97
CA GLU A 354 8.60 -7.51 -27.98
C GLU A 354 9.99 -8.17 -27.93
N ILE A 355 10.19 -9.18 -27.07
CA ILE A 355 11.46 -9.90 -26.95
C ILE A 355 11.80 -10.66 -28.24
N GLU A 356 10.83 -11.33 -28.85
CA GLU A 356 11.01 -12.05 -30.13
C GLU A 356 11.41 -11.11 -31.27
N ASN A 357 10.86 -9.89 -31.31
CA ASN A 357 11.16 -8.90 -32.34
C ASN A 357 12.58 -8.30 -32.20
N VAL A 358 13.09 -8.15 -30.98
CA VAL A 358 14.41 -7.54 -30.73
C VAL A 358 15.54 -8.55 -30.59
N SER A 359 15.23 -9.83 -30.34
CA SER A 359 16.23 -10.88 -30.09
C SER A 359 16.52 -11.69 -31.35
N THR A 360 17.36 -11.15 -32.24
CA THR A 360 17.73 -11.80 -33.51
C THR A 360 18.77 -12.92 -33.36
N VAL A 361 19.39 -13.06 -32.19
CA VAL A 361 20.43 -14.06 -31.89
C VAL A 361 20.18 -14.67 -30.51
N PHE A 362 20.04 -16.00 -30.45
CA PHE A 362 19.96 -16.76 -29.21
C PHE A 362 21.01 -17.88 -29.26
N THR A 363 21.83 -17.98 -28.21
CA THR A 363 22.81 -19.06 -28.06
C THR A 363 22.14 -20.27 -27.44
N THR A 364 22.04 -21.36 -28.21
CA THR A 364 21.47 -22.66 -27.79
C THR A 364 22.35 -23.43 -26.79
N TYR A 365 23.51 -22.89 -26.42
CA TYR A 365 24.47 -23.53 -25.49
C TYR A 365 25.00 -22.53 -24.47
N ALA A 366 24.21 -22.22 -23.46
CA ALA A 366 24.75 -21.86 -22.16
C ALA A 366 24.27 -22.94 -21.20
N SER A 367 25.20 -23.80 -20.78
CA SER A 367 24.97 -24.90 -19.84
C SER A 367 24.11 -24.42 -18.67
N ILE A 368 22.82 -24.79 -18.68
CA ILE A 368 21.87 -24.58 -17.58
C ILE A 368 22.28 -25.43 -16.37
N ASP A 369 23.13 -26.43 -16.59
CA ASP A 369 23.77 -27.26 -15.56
C ASP A 369 25.14 -26.70 -15.16
N ASN A 370 25.17 -25.80 -14.18
CA ASN A 370 26.42 -25.35 -13.53
C ASN A 370 27.24 -26.49 -12.86
N ALA A 371 26.83 -27.77 -12.97
CA ALA A 371 27.49 -28.92 -12.39
C ALA A 371 28.41 -29.70 -13.36
N ASN A 372 28.18 -29.66 -14.69
CA ASN A 372 28.85 -30.59 -15.61
C ASN A 372 29.48 -29.88 -16.81
N GLN A 373 30.77 -29.56 -16.72
CA GLN A 373 31.66 -29.44 -17.90
C GLN A 373 33.07 -29.83 -17.43
N GLU A 374 33.60 -30.86 -18.06
CA GLU A 374 34.96 -31.39 -17.87
C GLU A 374 36.05 -30.40 -18.30
#